data_AF-A0AA86MES4-F1
#
_entry.id   AF-A0AA86MES4-F1
#
_cell.length_a   1.000
_cell.length_b   1.000
_cell.length_c   1.000
_cell.angle_alpha   90.00
_cell.angle_beta   90.00
_cell.angle_gamma   90.00
#
_symmetry.space_group_name_H-M   'P 1'
#
loop_
_entity.id
_entity.type
_entity.pdbx_description
1 polymer ?
#
loop_
_entity_poly.entity_id
_entity_poly.type
_entity_poly.pdbx_seq_one_letter_code
_entity_poly.pdbx_strand_id
1 'polypeptide(L)'
;MTRKKGKAALNVGDRSAVDAAEASVACVTEAELDDDSGDVEGEGDGSDVAFAPGPSADAFSEVSGCIDPEVLKLYDVYSYQHAAAILKNSFPTELLEIENALLNFKLSVRDIGNPGGNESDIPKKLSAMLRPAGWLETRIQGDLVVRLLEQGESILTSGKTKKYKLPEKEHHTIKGYIDGHKIDYVKGRVSVDLEWNSKDQTYDRDLYACRIFHECKVISIAVLITRSEKLNDIFPNIPQLSKNGSIVYNNNGKIKSVKSKYGASTTWMGKLLYRLNAGRHGGCPVLVFGIRPDIVTDYTIGQTLEQTVDLLKEGKNEGI
;
A
#
# COMPACT_ATOMS: atom_id res chain seq x y z
N MET A 1 44.20 50.68 -18.75
CA MET A 1 44.74 51.89 -18.11
C MET A 1 44.39 51.88 -16.63
N THR A 2 45.37 51.51 -15.82
CA THR A 2 45.42 51.71 -14.38
C THR A 2 45.35 53.19 -14.02
N ARG A 3 44.52 53.57 -13.04
CA ARG A 3 44.79 54.76 -12.22
C ARG A 3 44.78 54.37 -10.74
N LYS A 4 46.00 54.41 -10.19
CA LYS A 4 46.34 54.19 -8.79
C LYS A 4 46.02 55.44 -7.97
N LYS A 5 45.50 55.16 -6.76
CA LYS A 5 45.91 55.70 -5.45
C LYS A 5 45.80 57.22 -5.20
N GLY A 6 45.00 57.53 -4.19
CA GLY A 6 45.58 57.82 -2.87
C GLY A 6 44.93 58.96 -2.10
N LYS A 7 44.38 58.68 -0.91
CA LYS A 7 44.89 59.21 0.38
C LYS A 7 44.08 58.66 1.56
N ALA A 8 44.81 58.51 2.67
CA ALA A 8 44.41 57.88 3.92
C ALA A 8 44.02 58.90 5.00
N ALA A 9 43.20 58.47 5.96
CA ALA A 9 43.19 58.82 7.40
C ALA A 9 42.19 57.87 8.07
N LEU A 10 42.59 56.92 8.94
CA LEU A 10 42.69 57.04 10.41
C LEU A 10 41.37 57.59 11.02
N ASN A 11 40.66 56.92 11.94
CA ASN A 11 41.20 56.37 13.19
C ASN A 11 40.14 55.53 14.00
N VAL A 12 40.68 54.62 14.83
CA VAL A 12 40.17 53.99 16.09
C VAL A 12 38.89 53.15 16.13
N GLY A 13 39.00 51.93 16.68
CA GLY A 13 37.86 51.25 17.32
C GLY A 13 37.90 49.73 17.51
N ASP A 14 38.97 49.23 18.14
CA ASP A 14 39.08 48.01 18.97
C ASP A 14 37.87 47.03 19.09
N ARG A 15 38.07 45.73 18.75
CA ARG A 15 37.92 44.55 19.66
C ARG A 15 37.95 43.19 18.94
N SER A 16 38.74 42.31 19.55
CA SER A 16 38.82 40.82 19.54
C SER A 16 37.45 40.09 19.46
N ALA A 17 37.28 38.81 19.13
CA ALA A 17 38.12 37.62 18.93
C ALA A 17 37.31 36.63 18.08
N VAL A 18 37.97 35.84 17.23
CA VAL A 18 37.42 34.61 16.65
C VAL A 18 38.53 33.57 16.71
N ASP A 19 38.39 32.60 17.61
CA ASP A 19 39.24 31.42 17.65
C ASP A 19 38.43 30.17 17.38
N ALA A 20 39.14 29.26 16.72
CA ALA A 20 38.73 27.98 16.18
C ALA A 20 38.37 26.93 17.24
N ALA A 21 37.59 25.92 16.82
CA ALA A 21 37.83 24.54 17.24
C ALA A 21 37.21 23.55 16.23
N GLU A 22 38.05 22.61 15.80
CA GLU A 22 37.73 21.41 15.01
C GLU A 22 36.83 20.43 15.79
N ALA A 23 36.07 19.60 15.06
CA ALA A 23 35.55 18.34 15.58
C ALA A 23 35.70 17.23 14.53
N SER A 24 36.40 16.18 14.95
CA SER A 24 36.81 14.99 14.23
C SER A 24 35.67 13.99 14.05
N VAL A 25 35.69 13.30 12.90
CA VAL A 25 34.81 12.18 12.56
C VAL A 25 35.35 10.91 13.20
N ALA A 26 34.57 10.28 14.09
CA ALA A 26 34.84 8.95 14.60
C ALA A 26 33.82 7.96 14.02
N CYS A 27 34.35 6.98 13.29
CA CYS A 27 33.68 5.79 12.79
C CYS A 27 33.32 4.88 13.99
N VAL A 28 32.07 4.45 14.10
CA VAL A 28 31.65 3.43 15.07
C VAL A 28 31.13 2.23 14.29
N THR A 29 31.82 1.12 14.51
CA THR A 29 31.52 -0.22 14.01
C THR A 29 30.28 -0.78 14.72
N GLU A 30 29.28 -1.22 13.96
CA GLU A 30 28.15 -1.99 14.47
C GLU A 30 28.62 -3.39 14.87
N ALA A 31 28.48 -3.71 16.16
CA ALA A 31 28.65 -5.05 16.69
C ALA A 31 27.29 -5.73 16.74
N GLU A 32 27.23 -6.95 16.20
CA GLU A 32 26.09 -7.87 16.25
C GLU A 32 25.75 -8.21 17.70
N LEU A 33 24.48 -8.01 18.09
CA LEU A 33 23.91 -8.53 19.31
C LEU A 33 22.66 -9.34 18.94
N ASP A 34 22.81 -10.65 19.00
CA ASP A 34 21.72 -11.62 19.04
C ASP A 34 20.94 -11.42 20.34
N ASP A 35 19.66 -11.02 20.23
CA ASP A 35 18.69 -11.08 21.33
C ASP A 35 17.66 -12.16 21.02
N ASP A 36 17.91 -13.34 21.59
CA ASP A 36 16.94 -14.43 21.75
C ASP A 36 16.05 -14.11 22.95
N SER A 37 15.11 -13.18 22.77
CA SER A 37 14.02 -12.95 23.71
C SER A 37 12.72 -13.37 23.03
N GLY A 38 12.13 -14.45 23.55
CA GLY A 38 10.87 -14.98 23.07
C GLY A 38 9.75 -13.95 23.24
N ASP A 39 9.31 -13.38 22.11
CA ASP A 39 8.13 -12.54 22.05
C ASP A 39 6.90 -13.35 22.47
N VAL A 40 6.43 -13.07 23.68
CA VAL A 40 5.06 -13.39 24.08
C VAL A 40 4.18 -12.40 23.32
N GLU A 41 3.68 -12.82 22.14
CA GLU A 41 2.71 -12.06 21.37
C GLU A 41 1.51 -11.73 22.26
N GLY A 42 1.32 -10.43 22.54
CA GLY A 42 0.06 -9.95 23.09
C GLY A 42 -1.05 -10.24 22.09
N GLU A 43 -2.07 -10.98 22.52
CA GLU A 43 -3.32 -11.16 21.78
C GLU A 43 -3.88 -9.78 21.46
N GLY A 44 -3.77 -9.36 20.20
CA GLY A 44 -4.46 -8.18 19.71
C GLY A 44 -5.96 -8.39 19.88
N ASP A 45 -6.60 -7.56 20.69
CA ASP A 45 -8.05 -7.45 20.78
C ASP A 45 -8.64 -7.46 19.36
N GLY A 46 -9.63 -8.30 19.11
CA GLY A 46 -10.27 -8.49 17.81
C GLY A 46 -11.04 -7.28 17.29
N SER A 47 -10.80 -6.08 17.83
CA SER A 47 -11.51 -4.83 17.53
C SER A 47 -11.21 -4.25 16.14
N ASP A 48 -10.05 -4.58 15.54
CA ASP A 48 -9.63 -4.06 14.23
C ASP A 48 -9.77 -5.07 13.06
N VAL A 49 -10.73 -5.99 13.12
CA VAL A 49 -10.96 -7.02 12.08
C VAL A 49 -12.45 -7.08 11.72
N ALA A 50 -12.76 -7.20 10.43
CA ALA A 50 -14.11 -7.50 9.95
C ALA A 50 -14.09 -8.72 9.03
N PHE A 51 -14.99 -9.68 9.25
CA PHE A 51 -15.09 -10.90 8.45
C PHE A 51 -16.07 -10.79 7.29
N ALA A 52 -16.78 -9.67 7.18
CA ALA A 52 -17.77 -9.43 6.17
C ALA A 52 -17.76 -7.95 5.72
N PRO A 53 -18.15 -7.69 4.47
CA PRO A 53 -18.39 -6.33 4.01
C PRO A 53 -19.52 -5.68 4.83
N GLY A 54 -19.37 -4.39 5.10
CA GLY A 54 -20.32 -3.59 5.86
C GLY A 54 -21.50 -3.12 5.00
N PRO A 55 -22.45 -2.38 5.59
CA PRO A 55 -23.67 -1.94 4.92
C PRO A 55 -23.45 -1.03 3.70
N SER A 56 -22.27 -0.41 3.59
CA SER A 56 -21.89 0.47 2.47
C SER A 56 -21.30 -0.27 1.28
N ALA A 57 -21.07 -1.58 1.39
CA ALA A 57 -20.57 -2.39 0.29
C ALA A 57 -21.69 -2.74 -0.69
N ASP A 58 -21.30 -2.90 -1.95
CA ASP A 58 -22.22 -3.25 -3.02
C ASP A 58 -22.65 -4.73 -2.90
N ALA A 59 -23.87 -5.03 -3.34
CA ALA A 59 -24.41 -6.38 -3.25
C ALA A 59 -23.61 -7.36 -4.11
N PHE A 60 -23.43 -8.60 -3.63
CA PHE A 60 -22.72 -9.63 -4.40
C PHE A 60 -23.33 -9.88 -5.79
N SER A 61 -24.64 -9.73 -5.96
CA SER A 61 -25.30 -9.85 -7.27
C SER A 61 -24.89 -8.75 -8.27
N GLU A 62 -24.57 -7.55 -7.78
CA GLU A 62 -24.01 -6.48 -8.61
C GLU A 62 -22.56 -6.78 -8.97
N VAL A 63 -21.76 -7.18 -7.99
CA VAL A 63 -20.33 -7.51 -8.18
C VAL A 63 -20.17 -8.67 -9.17
N SER A 64 -20.89 -9.77 -8.96
CA SER A 64 -20.82 -10.96 -9.81
C SER A 64 -21.32 -10.73 -11.24
N GLY A 65 -22.16 -9.71 -11.47
CA GLY A 65 -22.56 -9.29 -12.81
C GLY A 65 -21.48 -8.49 -13.57
N CYS A 66 -20.47 -7.97 -12.85
CA CYS A 66 -19.43 -7.13 -13.42
C CYS A 66 -18.10 -7.85 -13.64
N ILE A 67 -17.81 -8.89 -12.84
CA ILE A 67 -16.51 -9.56 -12.77
C ILE A 67 -16.57 -10.96 -13.40
N ASP A 68 -15.49 -11.35 -14.08
CA ASP A 68 -15.34 -12.67 -14.70
C ASP A 68 -15.59 -13.81 -13.67
N PRO A 69 -16.49 -14.77 -13.98
CA PRO A 69 -16.76 -15.91 -13.12
C PRO A 69 -15.53 -16.75 -12.73
N GLU A 70 -14.52 -16.86 -13.60
CA GLU A 70 -13.28 -17.58 -13.28
C GLU A 70 -12.44 -16.84 -12.24
N VAL A 71 -12.48 -15.50 -12.23
CA VAL A 71 -11.85 -14.70 -11.16
C VAL A 71 -12.60 -14.92 -9.85
N LEU A 72 -13.94 -14.96 -9.86
CA LEU A 72 -14.75 -15.21 -8.66
C LEU A 72 -14.51 -16.60 -8.02
N LYS A 73 -14.03 -17.58 -8.81
CA LYS A 73 -13.62 -18.89 -8.27
C LYS A 73 -12.32 -18.80 -7.48
N LEU A 74 -11.41 -17.92 -7.89
CA LEU A 74 -10.04 -17.82 -7.36
C LEU A 74 -9.86 -16.71 -6.30
N TYR A 75 -10.79 -15.76 -6.22
CA TYR A 75 -10.70 -14.59 -5.36
C TYR A 75 -11.98 -14.35 -4.57
N ASP A 76 -11.83 -13.86 -3.34
CA ASP A 76 -12.93 -13.14 -2.68
C ASP A 76 -13.03 -11.75 -3.29
N VAL A 77 -14.24 -11.29 -3.64
CA VAL A 77 -14.41 -10.00 -4.32
C VAL A 77 -15.42 -9.14 -3.58
N TYR A 78 -15.01 -7.92 -3.24
CA TYR A 78 -15.85 -6.93 -2.57
C TYR A 78 -15.74 -5.59 -3.27
N SER A 79 -16.85 -4.89 -3.39
CA SER A 79 -16.95 -3.60 -4.07
C SER A 79 -17.60 -2.58 -3.13
N TYR A 80 -17.10 -1.34 -3.17
CA TYR A 80 -17.62 -0.22 -2.40
C TYR A 80 -17.84 0.98 -3.32
N GLN A 81 -18.98 1.66 -3.16
CA GLN A 81 -19.39 2.80 -4.00
C GLN A 81 -19.47 2.46 -5.49
N HIS A 82 -20.09 1.32 -5.82
CA HIS A 82 -20.29 0.84 -7.19
C HIS A 82 -18.99 0.63 -7.99
N ALA A 83 -17.88 0.34 -7.30
CA ALA A 83 -16.57 0.22 -7.93
C ALA A 83 -16.56 -0.81 -9.08
N ALA A 84 -17.10 -2.02 -8.85
CA ALA A 84 -17.19 -3.05 -9.89
C ALA A 84 -17.95 -2.55 -11.13
N ALA A 85 -19.08 -1.87 -10.94
CA ALA A 85 -19.89 -1.34 -12.03
C ALA A 85 -19.18 -0.19 -12.78
N ILE A 86 -18.51 0.71 -12.05
CA ILE A 86 -17.70 1.79 -12.64
C ILE A 86 -16.58 1.21 -13.49
N LEU A 87 -15.83 0.23 -12.96
CA LEU A 87 -14.73 -0.43 -13.67
C LEU A 87 -15.24 -1.09 -14.96
N LYS A 88 -16.32 -1.89 -14.86
CA LYS A 88 -16.89 -2.60 -16.00
C LYS A 88 -17.37 -1.68 -17.12
N ASN A 89 -18.10 -0.62 -16.77
CA ASN A 89 -18.78 0.20 -17.77
C ASN A 89 -17.90 1.34 -18.31
N SER A 90 -17.04 1.91 -17.47
CA SER A 90 -16.24 3.09 -17.84
C SER A 90 -14.80 2.74 -18.22
N PHE A 91 -14.26 1.62 -17.74
CA PHE A 91 -12.86 1.21 -17.92
C PHE A 91 -12.75 -0.28 -18.31
N PRO A 92 -13.47 -0.74 -19.36
CA PRO A 92 -13.53 -2.17 -19.71
C PRO A 92 -12.18 -2.74 -20.15
N THR A 93 -11.31 -1.93 -20.75
CA THR A 93 -9.95 -2.35 -21.15
C THR A 93 -9.08 -2.62 -19.93
N GLU A 94 -9.09 -1.69 -18.96
CA GLU A 94 -8.36 -1.84 -17.71
C GLU A 94 -8.89 -3.02 -16.89
N LEU A 95 -10.21 -3.22 -16.85
CA LEU A 95 -10.81 -4.39 -16.21
C LEU A 95 -10.28 -5.68 -16.83
N LEU A 96 -10.30 -5.80 -18.15
CA LEU A 96 -9.83 -6.99 -18.85
C LEU A 96 -8.35 -7.27 -18.57
N GLU A 97 -7.51 -6.23 -18.51
CA GLU A 97 -6.09 -6.37 -18.17
C GLU A 97 -5.90 -6.84 -16.72
N ILE A 98 -6.68 -6.31 -15.78
CA ILE A 98 -6.67 -6.73 -14.38
C ILE A 98 -7.13 -8.19 -14.25
N GLU A 99 -8.25 -8.57 -14.87
CA GLU A 99 -8.78 -9.94 -14.83
C GLU A 99 -7.79 -10.92 -15.45
N ASN A 100 -7.18 -10.58 -16.59
CA ASN A 100 -6.12 -11.39 -17.19
C ASN A 100 -4.92 -11.53 -16.26
N ALA A 101 -4.48 -10.45 -15.58
CA ALA A 101 -3.40 -10.54 -14.61
C ALA A 101 -3.77 -11.44 -13.42
N LEU A 102 -4.99 -11.33 -12.88
CA LEU A 102 -5.48 -12.17 -11.78
C LEU A 102 -5.58 -13.64 -12.18
N LEU A 103 -6.10 -13.96 -13.36
CA LEU A 103 -6.23 -15.34 -13.85
C LEU A 103 -4.86 -16.01 -14.07
N ASN A 104 -3.87 -15.23 -14.53
CA ASN A 104 -2.51 -15.71 -14.76
C ASN A 104 -1.61 -15.63 -13.51
N PHE A 105 -2.05 -14.94 -12.45
CA PHE A 105 -1.32 -14.88 -11.19
C PHE A 105 -1.40 -16.23 -10.48
N LYS A 106 -0.30 -16.97 -10.48
CA LYS A 106 -0.18 -18.27 -9.81
C LYS A 106 0.84 -18.22 -8.68
N LEU A 107 0.50 -18.88 -7.58
CA LEU A 107 1.38 -19.10 -6.45
C LEU A 107 1.79 -20.56 -6.39
N SER A 108 2.97 -20.79 -5.86
CA SER A 108 3.47 -22.09 -5.45
C SER A 108 3.68 -22.13 -3.94
N VAL A 109 3.74 -23.33 -3.37
CA VAL A 109 4.16 -23.57 -1.99
C VAL A 109 5.52 -22.91 -1.73
N ARG A 110 6.43 -22.94 -2.71
CA ARG A 110 7.75 -22.29 -2.60
C ARG A 110 7.65 -20.78 -2.50
N ASP A 111 6.78 -20.12 -3.27
CA ASP A 111 6.59 -18.67 -3.19
C ASP A 111 6.14 -18.23 -1.78
N ILE A 112 5.24 -19.01 -1.17
CA ILE A 112 4.73 -18.76 0.17
C ILE A 112 5.80 -19.07 1.23
N GLY A 113 6.51 -20.18 1.05
CA GLY A 113 7.53 -20.71 1.95
C GLY A 113 8.81 -19.89 2.01
N ASN A 114 9.21 -19.25 0.90
CA ASN A 114 10.43 -18.46 0.80
C ASN A 114 10.51 -17.37 1.87
N PRO A 115 11.72 -17.04 2.37
CA PRO A 115 11.88 -16.04 3.40
C PRO A 115 11.48 -14.66 2.87
N GLY A 116 11.09 -13.77 3.80
CA GLY A 116 10.94 -12.35 3.49
C GLY A 116 12.29 -11.67 3.22
N GLY A 117 12.22 -10.41 2.83
CA GLY A 117 13.35 -9.50 2.58
C GLY A 117 12.82 -8.09 2.36
N ASN A 118 13.60 -7.20 1.72
CA ASN A 118 13.12 -5.86 1.35
C ASN A 118 11.87 -5.92 0.43
N GLU A 119 11.75 -6.97 -0.39
CA GLU A 119 10.56 -7.28 -1.17
C GLU A 119 10.49 -8.80 -1.44
N SER A 120 9.32 -9.42 -1.31
CA SER A 120 9.13 -10.83 -1.71
C SER A 120 9.01 -10.96 -3.23
N ASP A 121 9.13 -12.17 -3.78
CA ASP A 121 9.00 -12.38 -5.23
C ASP A 121 7.53 -12.32 -5.72
N ILE A 122 6.58 -12.35 -4.80
CA ILE A 122 5.14 -12.38 -5.10
C ILE A 122 4.67 -11.08 -5.78
N PRO A 123 4.95 -9.87 -5.25
CA PRO A 123 4.67 -8.62 -5.96
C PRO A 123 5.30 -8.51 -7.35
N LYS A 124 6.53 -9.02 -7.51
CA LYS A 124 7.22 -9.03 -8.80
C LYS A 124 6.48 -9.82 -9.87
N LYS A 125 5.81 -10.92 -9.50
CA LYS A 125 4.97 -11.70 -10.43
C LYS A 125 3.80 -10.88 -10.95
N LEU A 126 3.13 -10.12 -10.07
CA LEU A 126 2.04 -9.23 -10.52
C LEU A 126 2.57 -8.11 -11.42
N SER A 127 3.68 -7.50 -11.02
CA SER A 127 4.39 -6.49 -11.81
C SER A 127 4.71 -6.98 -13.23
N ALA A 128 5.20 -8.21 -13.39
CA ALA A 128 5.54 -8.76 -14.70
C ALA A 128 4.33 -8.84 -15.67
N MET A 129 3.10 -8.89 -15.15
CA MET A 129 1.88 -8.91 -15.96
C MET A 129 1.33 -7.51 -16.24
N LEU A 130 1.40 -6.59 -15.27
CA LEU A 130 0.82 -5.25 -15.39
C LEU A 130 1.77 -4.26 -16.09
N ARG A 131 3.08 -4.29 -15.80
CA ARG A 131 4.05 -3.33 -16.33
C ARG A 131 4.10 -3.30 -17.88
N PRO A 132 4.11 -4.44 -18.60
CA PRO A 132 4.11 -4.44 -20.06
C PRO A 132 2.86 -3.81 -20.67
N ALA A 133 1.73 -3.84 -19.96
CA ALA A 133 0.49 -3.20 -20.37
C ALA A 133 0.45 -1.68 -20.05
N GLY A 134 1.55 -1.10 -19.55
CA GLY A 134 1.67 0.34 -19.31
C GLY A 134 1.12 0.82 -17.96
N TRP A 135 0.98 -0.09 -16.98
CA TRP A 135 0.64 0.28 -15.61
C TRP A 135 1.88 0.80 -14.88
N LEU A 136 1.86 2.05 -14.42
CA LEU A 136 3.05 2.73 -13.90
C LEU A 136 2.92 3.12 -12.43
N GLU A 137 4.02 3.03 -11.69
CA GLU A 137 4.10 3.55 -10.34
C GLU A 137 3.95 5.06 -10.41
N THR A 138 2.99 5.61 -9.66
CA THR A 138 2.63 7.02 -9.77
C THR A 138 2.62 7.68 -8.41
N ARG A 139 3.19 8.89 -8.36
CA ARG A 139 3.09 9.83 -7.23
C ARG A 139 2.41 11.10 -7.74
N ILE A 140 1.59 11.72 -6.91
CA ILE A 140 1.07 13.06 -7.18
C ILE A 140 1.55 14.05 -6.14
N GLN A 141 1.80 15.28 -6.58
CA GLN A 141 2.23 16.39 -5.75
C GLN A 141 1.47 17.65 -6.15
N GLY A 142 1.22 18.53 -5.19
CA GLY A 142 0.50 19.77 -5.45
C GLY A 142 0.53 20.75 -4.28
N ASP A 143 0.55 22.03 -4.61
CA ASP A 143 0.40 23.12 -3.66
C ASP A 143 -1.08 23.55 -3.60
N LEU A 144 -1.56 23.99 -2.42
CA LEU A 144 -2.90 24.54 -2.27
C LEU A 144 -2.84 26.07 -2.19
N VAL A 145 -3.38 26.74 -3.20
CA VAL A 145 -3.57 28.19 -3.18
C VAL A 145 -4.90 28.52 -2.53
N VAL A 146 -4.86 29.22 -1.39
CA VAL A 146 -6.05 29.62 -0.62
C VAL A 146 -6.36 31.09 -0.90
N ARG A 147 -7.55 31.36 -1.47
CA ARG A 147 -8.05 32.71 -1.78
C ARG A 147 -9.23 33.04 -0.88
N LEU A 148 -9.15 34.17 -0.17
CA LEU A 148 -10.23 34.66 0.67
C LEU A 148 -11.03 35.72 -0.09
N LEU A 149 -12.31 35.41 -0.37
CA LEU A 149 -13.23 36.31 -1.06
C LEU A 149 -14.35 36.73 -0.11
N GLU A 150 -14.30 37.97 0.36
CA GLU A 150 -15.26 38.50 1.34
C GLU A 150 -16.21 39.51 0.68
N GLN A 151 -17.44 39.56 1.17
CA GLN A 151 -18.44 40.55 0.79
C GLN A 151 -18.85 41.36 2.02
N GLY A 152 -18.85 42.68 1.89
CA GLY A 152 -19.44 43.57 2.86
C GLY A 152 -20.94 43.72 2.60
N GLU A 153 -21.68 44.04 3.66
CA GLU A 153 -23.08 44.42 3.56
C GLU A 153 -23.30 45.76 4.25
N SER A 154 -24.15 46.60 3.67
CA SER A 154 -24.63 47.82 4.30
C SER A 154 -26.15 47.89 4.21
N ILE A 155 -26.78 48.41 5.27
CA ILE A 155 -28.23 48.64 5.29
C ILE A 155 -28.48 50.01 4.67
N LEU A 156 -29.26 50.05 3.61
CA LEU A 156 -29.70 51.29 2.99
C LEU A 156 -30.75 51.96 3.87
N THR A 157 -30.89 53.27 3.74
CA THR A 157 -31.94 54.07 4.41
C THR A 157 -33.37 53.60 4.10
N SER A 158 -33.56 52.84 3.01
CA SER A 158 -34.83 52.19 2.65
C SER A 158 -35.13 50.88 3.41
N GLY A 159 -34.25 50.48 4.35
CA GLY A 159 -34.31 49.18 5.04
C GLY A 159 -33.81 48.01 4.20
N LYS A 160 -33.40 48.24 2.93
CA LYS A 160 -32.88 47.20 2.04
C LYS A 160 -31.38 46.98 2.26
N THR A 161 -30.93 45.72 2.27
CA THR A 161 -29.51 45.38 2.34
C THR A 161 -28.83 45.52 0.98
N LYS A 162 -27.67 46.17 0.93
CA LYS A 162 -26.79 46.25 -0.24
C LYS A 162 -25.50 45.49 0.03
N LYS A 163 -25.22 44.46 -0.76
CA LYS A 163 -23.93 43.75 -0.74
C LYS A 163 -22.92 44.45 -1.64
N TYR A 164 -21.65 44.47 -1.24
CA TYR A 164 -20.53 44.97 -2.04
C TYR A 164 -19.29 44.09 -1.85
N LYS A 165 -18.44 44.00 -2.88
CA LYS A 165 -17.18 43.24 -2.78
C LYS A 165 -16.16 44.02 -1.96
N LEU A 166 -15.48 43.33 -1.04
CA LEU A 166 -14.31 43.88 -0.35
C LEU A 166 -13.06 43.74 -1.24
N PRO A 167 -11.98 44.51 -0.97
CA PRO A 167 -10.71 44.35 -1.66
C PRO A 167 -10.18 42.92 -1.54
N GLU A 168 -9.50 42.43 -2.58
CA GLU A 168 -8.87 41.11 -2.56
C GLU A 168 -7.77 41.08 -1.50
N LYS A 169 -7.83 40.11 -0.58
CA LYS A 169 -6.76 39.83 0.38
C LYS A 169 -5.64 39.06 -0.31
N GLU A 170 -4.42 39.18 0.20
CA GLU A 170 -3.31 38.37 -0.28
C GLU A 170 -3.65 36.87 -0.14
N HIS A 171 -3.48 36.13 -1.23
CA HIS A 171 -3.63 34.69 -1.20
C HIS A 171 -2.38 34.09 -0.55
N HIS A 172 -2.54 33.01 0.21
CA HIS A 172 -1.40 32.23 0.68
C HIS A 172 -1.38 30.87 0.00
N THR A 173 -0.18 30.34 -0.17
CA THR A 173 0.03 29.02 -0.76
C THR A 173 0.57 28.07 0.30
N ILE A 174 -0.12 26.96 0.50
CA ILE A 174 0.37 25.84 1.32
C ILE A 174 1.17 24.93 0.38
N LYS A 175 2.50 24.97 0.49
CA LYS A 175 3.39 24.15 -0.34
C LYS A 175 3.33 22.69 0.08
N GLY A 176 3.37 21.77 -0.89
CA GLY A 176 3.32 20.33 -0.63
C GLY A 176 2.04 19.88 0.08
N TYR A 177 0.92 20.58 -0.17
CA TYR A 177 -0.37 20.22 0.42
C TYR A 177 -0.80 18.81 0.03
N ILE A 178 -0.54 18.45 -1.23
CA ILE A 178 -0.60 17.07 -1.70
C ILE A 178 0.84 16.58 -1.77
N ASP A 179 1.21 15.70 -0.87
CA ASP A 179 2.47 14.95 -0.92
C ASP A 179 2.24 13.52 -0.41
N GLY A 180 1.50 12.75 -1.21
CA GLY A 180 0.99 11.44 -0.84
C GLY A 180 1.96 10.29 -1.11
N HIS A 181 1.57 9.11 -0.61
CA HIS A 181 2.21 7.86 -0.97
C HIS A 181 2.04 7.57 -2.47
N LYS A 182 2.94 6.77 -3.02
CA LYS A 182 2.82 6.28 -4.38
C LYS A 182 1.75 5.21 -4.44
N ILE A 183 1.17 5.02 -5.62
CA ILE A 183 0.38 3.84 -5.94
C ILE A 183 1.18 3.03 -6.94
N ASP A 184 1.28 1.72 -6.72
CA ASP A 184 2.13 0.82 -7.50
C ASP A 184 1.82 0.80 -8.99
N TYR A 185 0.53 0.80 -9.35
CA TYR A 185 0.07 0.64 -10.72
C TYR A 185 -1.07 1.63 -11.01
N VAL A 186 -0.80 2.64 -11.83
CA VAL A 186 -1.83 3.55 -12.36
C VAL A 186 -1.79 3.52 -13.88
N LYS A 187 -2.98 3.39 -14.48
CA LYS A 187 -3.19 3.49 -15.92
C LYS A 187 -4.49 4.24 -16.18
N GLY A 188 -4.42 5.27 -17.02
CA GLY A 188 -5.57 6.15 -17.27
C GLY A 188 -6.11 6.72 -15.96
N ARG A 189 -7.34 6.34 -15.61
CA ARG A 189 -8.03 6.76 -14.38
C ARG A 189 -8.32 5.60 -13.42
N VAL A 190 -7.55 4.51 -13.52
CA VAL A 190 -7.68 3.33 -12.65
C VAL A 190 -6.36 3.14 -11.92
N SER A 191 -6.42 2.86 -10.61
CA SER A 191 -5.28 2.37 -9.84
C SER A 191 -5.45 0.91 -9.43
N VAL A 192 -4.34 0.20 -9.31
CA VAL A 192 -4.22 -1.11 -8.68
C VAL A 192 -3.10 -1.03 -7.65
N ASP A 193 -3.31 -1.62 -6.48
CA ASP A 193 -2.29 -1.79 -5.45
C ASP A 193 -2.31 -3.23 -4.91
N LEU A 194 -1.15 -3.80 -4.62
CA LEU A 194 -1.02 -5.16 -4.09
C LEU A 194 -0.37 -5.14 -2.72
N GLU A 195 -1.12 -5.55 -1.72
CA GLU A 195 -0.63 -5.70 -0.36
C GLU A 195 -0.41 -7.16 0.00
N TRP A 196 0.87 -7.55 0.14
CA TRP A 196 1.27 -8.91 0.47
C TRP A 196 2.09 -8.98 1.77
N ASN A 197 1.41 -9.35 2.87
CA ASN A 197 2.02 -9.69 4.15
C ASN A 197 2.96 -8.61 4.74
N SER A 198 2.66 -7.34 4.44
CA SER A 198 3.23 -6.16 5.11
C SER A 198 2.52 -5.94 6.46
N LYS A 199 2.98 -4.96 7.25
CA LYS A 199 2.26 -4.56 8.48
C LYS A 199 0.92 -3.93 8.13
N ASP A 200 -0.14 -4.21 8.89
CA ASP A 200 -1.51 -3.79 8.54
C ASP A 200 -1.74 -2.27 8.51
N GLN A 201 -0.91 -1.47 9.18
CA GLN A 201 -0.96 0.00 9.11
C GLN A 201 -0.73 0.53 7.69
N THR A 202 -0.12 -0.28 6.82
CA THR A 202 0.04 0.01 5.41
C THR A 202 -1.29 0.35 4.73
N TYR A 203 -2.38 -0.33 5.06
CA TYR A 203 -3.68 -0.03 4.45
C TYR A 203 -4.18 1.39 4.70
N ASP A 204 -3.84 2.00 5.83
CA ASP A 204 -4.26 3.37 6.12
C ASP A 204 -3.58 4.37 5.17
N ARG A 205 -2.33 4.09 4.81
CA ARG A 205 -1.57 4.85 3.82
C ARG A 205 -2.11 4.62 2.41
N ASP A 206 -2.43 3.39 2.03
CA ASP A 206 -2.88 3.08 0.67
C ASP A 206 -4.30 3.60 0.43
N LEU A 207 -5.19 3.47 1.40
CA LEU A 207 -6.54 4.03 1.33
C LEU A 207 -6.50 5.56 1.33
N TYR A 208 -5.57 6.18 2.07
CA TYR A 208 -5.31 7.61 1.98
C TYR A 208 -4.82 8.01 0.58
N ALA A 209 -3.88 7.26 -0.01
CA ALA A 209 -3.41 7.51 -1.37
C ALA A 209 -4.56 7.40 -2.40
N CYS A 210 -5.34 6.31 -2.35
CA CYS A 210 -6.51 6.11 -3.21
C CYS A 210 -7.49 7.29 -3.11
N ARG A 211 -7.76 7.76 -1.88
CA ARG A 211 -8.62 8.91 -1.63
C ARG A 211 -8.07 10.19 -2.26
N ILE A 212 -6.81 10.52 -2.01
CA ILE A 212 -6.20 11.76 -2.51
C ILE A 212 -6.09 11.75 -4.04
N PHE A 213 -5.73 10.63 -4.66
CA PHE A 213 -5.73 10.50 -6.12
C PHE A 213 -7.12 10.73 -6.72
N HIS A 214 -8.16 10.22 -6.07
CA HIS A 214 -9.54 10.42 -6.52
C HIS A 214 -10.04 11.85 -6.30
N GLU A 215 -9.77 12.46 -5.14
CA GLU A 215 -10.13 13.85 -4.85
C GLU A 215 -9.44 14.82 -5.82
N CYS A 216 -8.19 14.54 -6.21
CA CYS A 216 -7.43 15.28 -7.23
C CYS A 216 -7.86 14.97 -8.67
N LYS A 217 -8.85 14.11 -8.88
CA LYS A 217 -9.39 13.72 -10.21
C LYS A 217 -8.39 12.98 -11.11
N VAL A 218 -7.39 12.35 -10.50
CA VAL A 218 -6.36 11.56 -11.19
C VAL A 218 -6.91 10.17 -11.50
N ILE A 219 -7.58 9.54 -10.54
CA ILE A 219 -8.29 8.27 -10.73
C ILE A 219 -9.80 8.47 -10.52
N SER A 220 -10.59 7.55 -11.08
CA SER A 220 -12.01 7.39 -10.81
C SER A 220 -12.30 6.19 -9.90
N ILE A 221 -11.38 5.24 -9.80
CA ILE A 221 -11.54 3.99 -9.04
C ILE A 221 -10.18 3.42 -8.64
N ALA A 222 -10.12 2.83 -7.47
CA ALA A 222 -8.99 2.04 -7.00
C ALA A 222 -9.33 0.54 -6.90
N VAL A 223 -8.34 -0.28 -7.20
CA VAL A 223 -8.37 -1.73 -7.03
C VAL A 223 -7.31 -2.13 -6.02
N LEU A 224 -7.68 -2.91 -5.02
CA LEU A 224 -6.75 -3.46 -4.03
C LEU A 224 -6.72 -4.97 -4.13
N ILE A 225 -5.53 -5.54 -4.13
CA ILE A 225 -5.31 -6.99 -4.10
C ILE A 225 -4.63 -7.34 -2.79
N THR A 226 -5.17 -8.33 -2.07
CA THR A 226 -4.62 -8.79 -0.79
C THR A 226 -4.86 -10.27 -0.58
N ARG A 227 -4.43 -10.83 0.56
CA ARG A 227 -4.70 -12.21 0.96
C ARG A 227 -6.13 -12.38 1.44
N SER A 228 -6.81 -13.42 0.97
CA SER A 228 -8.04 -13.92 1.61
C SER A 228 -7.73 -14.47 3.00
N GLU A 229 -8.73 -14.43 3.88
CA GLU A 229 -8.71 -15.17 5.14
C GLU A 229 -8.49 -16.68 4.92
N LYS A 230 -9.03 -17.24 3.82
CA LYS A 230 -8.97 -18.68 3.50
C LYS A 230 -7.54 -19.19 3.31
N LEU A 231 -6.57 -18.33 3.03
CA LEU A 231 -5.16 -18.72 2.99
C LEU A 231 -4.62 -19.15 4.37
N ASN A 232 -5.25 -18.70 5.46
CA ASN A 232 -4.86 -19.10 6.82
C ASN A 232 -5.00 -20.61 7.05
N ASP A 233 -5.87 -21.29 6.30
CA ASP A 233 -6.09 -22.74 6.41
C ASP A 233 -4.91 -23.56 5.88
N ILE A 234 -4.15 -23.01 4.93
CA ILE A 234 -3.02 -23.72 4.30
C ILE A 234 -1.67 -23.38 4.93
N PHE A 235 -1.53 -22.21 5.57
CA PHE A 235 -0.27 -21.78 6.19
C PHE A 235 0.32 -22.73 7.25
N PRO A 236 -0.48 -23.44 8.08
CA PRO A 236 0.06 -24.45 8.98
C PRO A 236 0.73 -25.63 8.25
N ASN A 237 0.33 -25.90 7.01
CA ASN A 237 0.76 -27.04 6.20
C ASN A 237 1.81 -26.68 5.14
N ILE A 238 2.31 -25.44 5.13
CA ILE A 238 3.39 -24.99 4.24
C ILE A 238 4.65 -24.74 5.08
N PRO A 239 5.79 -25.36 4.75
CA PRO A 239 7.03 -25.14 5.50
C PRO A 239 7.66 -23.78 5.17
N GLN A 240 8.33 -23.19 6.15
CA GLN A 240 9.27 -22.10 5.90
C GLN A 240 10.51 -22.64 5.19
N LEU A 241 10.98 -21.86 4.23
CA LEU A 241 12.19 -22.13 3.49
C LEU A 241 13.26 -21.11 3.85
N SER A 242 14.51 -21.54 3.82
CA SER A 242 15.67 -20.64 3.89
C SER A 242 15.93 -20.00 2.52
N LYS A 243 16.89 -19.08 2.44
CA LYS A 243 17.28 -18.43 1.16
C LYS A 243 17.77 -19.42 0.10
N ASN A 244 18.29 -20.59 0.51
CA ASN A 244 18.72 -21.64 -0.43
C ASN A 244 17.60 -22.67 -0.73
N GLY A 245 16.38 -22.42 -0.25
CA GLY A 245 15.23 -23.29 -0.44
C GLY A 245 15.24 -24.55 0.43
N SER A 246 16.08 -24.63 1.46
CA SER A 246 16.02 -25.72 2.45
C SER A 246 14.88 -25.51 3.44
N ILE A 247 14.29 -26.60 3.94
CA ILE A 247 13.29 -26.53 5.01
C ILE A 247 13.92 -25.95 6.29
N VAL A 248 13.20 -25.05 6.94
CA VAL A 248 13.58 -24.48 8.24
C VAL A 248 13.01 -25.34 9.37
N TYR A 249 13.84 -25.65 10.35
CA TYR A 249 13.47 -26.39 11.55
C TYR A 249 13.59 -25.48 12.78
N ASN A 250 12.76 -25.71 13.79
CA ASN A 250 12.91 -25.06 15.09
C ASN A 250 13.98 -25.78 15.95
N ASN A 251 14.31 -25.20 17.10
CA ASN A 251 15.34 -25.72 18.02
C ASN A 251 15.06 -27.16 18.51
N ASN A 252 13.79 -27.59 18.44
CA ASN A 252 13.35 -28.93 18.84
C ASN A 252 13.36 -29.93 17.66
N GLY A 253 13.92 -29.55 16.51
CA GLY A 253 14.02 -30.39 15.31
C GLY A 253 12.71 -30.57 14.54
N LYS A 254 11.64 -29.80 14.86
CA LYS A 254 10.37 -29.84 14.11
C LYS A 254 10.37 -28.84 12.97
N ILE A 255 9.69 -29.18 11.87
CA ILE A 255 9.51 -28.29 10.72
C ILE A 255 8.79 -27.01 11.17
N LYS A 256 9.34 -25.85 10.81
CA LYS A 256 8.71 -24.56 11.06
C LYS A 256 7.77 -24.23 9.91
N SER A 257 6.46 -24.15 10.15
CA SER A 257 5.50 -23.76 9.12
C SER A 257 5.44 -22.24 8.94
N VAL A 258 4.93 -21.78 7.80
CA VAL A 258 4.81 -20.34 7.51
C VAL A 258 3.76 -19.65 8.37
N LYS A 259 2.95 -20.38 9.16
CA LYS A 259 1.95 -19.78 10.06
C LYS A 259 2.51 -18.63 10.91
N SER A 260 3.74 -18.78 11.43
CA SER A 260 4.37 -17.74 12.25
C SER A 260 4.83 -16.50 11.44
N LYS A 261 4.90 -16.58 10.12
CA LYS A 261 5.26 -15.47 9.20
C LYS A 261 4.03 -14.64 8.79
N TYR A 262 2.86 -15.28 8.77
CA TYR A 262 1.60 -14.70 8.30
C TYR A 262 0.67 -14.41 9.50
N GLY A 263 1.17 -13.61 10.45
CA GLY A 263 0.52 -13.33 11.73
C GLY A 263 -0.63 -12.32 11.67
N ALA A 264 -1.34 -12.15 12.79
CA ALA A 264 -2.55 -11.33 12.89
C ALA A 264 -2.34 -9.83 12.55
N SER A 265 -1.13 -9.30 12.74
CA SER A 265 -0.75 -7.90 12.50
C SER A 265 -0.31 -7.62 11.06
N THR A 266 -0.49 -8.58 10.14
CA THR A 266 -0.11 -8.43 8.73
C THR A 266 -1.33 -8.11 7.85
N THR A 267 -1.09 -7.65 6.63
CA THR A 267 -2.15 -7.35 5.65
C THR A 267 -2.87 -8.62 5.17
N TRP A 268 -4.18 -8.68 5.40
CA TRP A 268 -5.13 -9.65 4.84
C TRP A 268 -6.53 -9.02 4.77
N MET A 269 -7.48 -9.73 4.16
CA MET A 269 -8.82 -9.22 3.86
C MET A 269 -9.54 -8.65 5.09
N GLY A 270 -9.53 -9.32 6.24
CA GLY A 270 -10.31 -8.85 7.39
C GLY A 270 -9.80 -7.55 8.00
N LYS A 271 -8.48 -7.30 7.93
CA LYS A 271 -7.86 -6.01 8.30
C LYS A 271 -8.23 -4.89 7.33
N LEU A 272 -8.41 -5.22 6.04
CA LEU A 272 -8.83 -4.28 5.02
C LEU A 272 -10.33 -3.96 5.12
N LEU A 273 -11.18 -4.98 5.25
CA LEU A 273 -12.63 -4.83 5.38
C LEU A 273 -12.99 -3.97 6.59
N TYR A 274 -12.30 -4.11 7.72
CA TYR A 274 -12.50 -3.23 8.87
C TYR A 274 -12.36 -1.75 8.50
N ARG A 275 -11.31 -1.40 7.74
CA ARG A 275 -11.01 -0.03 7.31
C ARG A 275 -11.97 0.46 6.22
N LEU A 276 -12.34 -0.40 5.29
CA LEU A 276 -13.33 -0.08 4.24
C LEU A 276 -14.73 0.15 4.83
N ASN A 277 -15.15 -0.70 5.77
CA ASN A 277 -16.42 -0.56 6.48
C ASN A 277 -16.47 0.73 7.30
N ALA A 278 -15.33 1.18 7.83
CA ALA A 278 -15.19 2.47 8.50
C ALA A 278 -15.09 3.66 7.53
N GLY A 279 -15.14 3.45 6.21
CA GLY A 279 -15.11 4.51 5.20
C GLY A 279 -13.75 5.19 5.04
N ARG A 280 -12.63 4.52 5.39
CA ARG A 280 -11.28 5.13 5.33
C ARG A 280 -10.84 5.49 3.89
N HIS A 281 -11.47 4.93 2.87
CA HIS A 281 -11.29 5.30 1.46
C HIS A 281 -11.98 6.63 1.06
N GLY A 282 -12.72 7.27 1.96
CA GLY A 282 -13.45 8.51 1.69
C GLY A 282 -14.43 8.33 0.53
N GLY A 283 -14.44 9.26 -0.43
CA GLY A 283 -15.31 9.20 -1.61
C GLY A 283 -14.76 8.40 -2.79
N CYS A 284 -13.64 7.68 -2.63
CA CYS A 284 -13.05 6.89 -3.72
C CYS A 284 -13.75 5.54 -3.85
N PRO A 285 -14.27 5.15 -5.04
CA PRO A 285 -14.72 3.79 -5.29
C PRO A 285 -13.57 2.79 -5.18
N VAL A 286 -13.78 1.70 -4.43
CA VAL A 286 -12.76 0.66 -4.20
C VAL A 286 -13.30 -0.72 -4.53
N LEU A 287 -12.61 -1.44 -5.40
CA LEU A 287 -12.82 -2.86 -5.69
C LEU A 287 -11.67 -3.66 -5.07
N VAL A 288 -11.97 -4.77 -4.41
CA VAL A 288 -10.97 -5.57 -3.69
C VAL A 288 -11.00 -7.01 -4.14
N PHE A 289 -9.82 -7.60 -4.33
CA PHE A 289 -9.61 -9.01 -4.61
C PHE A 289 -8.77 -9.68 -3.50
N GLY A 290 -9.34 -10.67 -2.82
CA GLY A 290 -8.68 -11.50 -1.83
C GLY A 290 -8.19 -12.81 -2.45
N ILE A 291 -6.88 -12.99 -2.58
CA ILE A 291 -6.24 -14.20 -3.11
C ILE A 291 -6.62 -15.40 -2.25
N ARG A 292 -7.31 -16.40 -2.82
CA ARG A 292 -7.69 -17.64 -2.13
C ARG A 292 -6.64 -18.74 -2.28
N PRO A 293 -6.71 -19.84 -1.50
CA PRO A 293 -5.88 -21.03 -1.72
C PRO A 293 -5.95 -21.60 -3.13
N ASP A 294 -7.07 -21.38 -3.83
CA ASP A 294 -7.33 -21.92 -5.17
C ASP A 294 -6.30 -21.50 -6.23
N ILE A 295 -5.52 -20.44 -6.00
CA ILE A 295 -4.45 -20.00 -6.93
C ILE A 295 -3.13 -20.78 -6.72
N VAL A 296 -2.98 -21.49 -5.60
CA VAL A 296 -1.77 -22.23 -5.26
C VAL A 296 -1.73 -23.53 -6.05
N THR A 297 -0.93 -23.55 -7.11
CA THR A 297 -1.00 -24.58 -8.17
C THR A 297 -0.43 -25.94 -7.77
N ASP A 298 0.50 -25.99 -6.83
CA ASP A 298 1.22 -27.19 -6.38
C ASP A 298 0.81 -27.60 -4.95
N TYR A 299 -0.35 -27.16 -4.49
CA TYR A 299 -0.90 -27.52 -3.18
C TYR A 299 -2.28 -28.17 -3.32
N THR A 300 -2.50 -29.28 -2.62
CA THR A 300 -3.81 -29.95 -2.56
C THR A 300 -4.49 -29.64 -1.23
N ILE A 301 -5.75 -29.23 -1.25
CA ILE A 301 -6.53 -28.97 -0.03
C ILE A 301 -6.59 -30.24 0.83
N GLY A 302 -6.26 -30.11 2.12
CA GLY A 302 -6.19 -31.21 3.08
C GLY A 302 -4.82 -31.88 3.19
N GLN A 303 -3.83 -31.46 2.40
CA GLN A 303 -2.45 -31.92 2.50
C GLN A 303 -1.82 -31.55 3.85
N THR A 304 -1.09 -32.47 4.46
CA THR A 304 -0.36 -32.22 5.72
C THR A 304 0.99 -31.55 5.47
N LEU A 305 1.55 -30.92 6.51
CA LEU A 305 2.88 -30.31 6.44
C LEU A 305 3.98 -31.28 5.96
N GLU A 306 3.94 -32.52 6.44
CA GLU A 306 4.88 -33.58 6.05
C GLU A 306 4.74 -33.93 4.57
N GLN A 307 3.51 -34.13 4.09
CA GLN A 307 3.25 -34.39 2.68
C GLN A 307 3.73 -33.23 1.80
N THR A 308 3.52 -31.98 2.22
CA THR A 308 4.04 -30.79 1.51
C THR A 308 5.56 -30.80 1.43
N VAL A 309 6.24 -31.15 2.52
CA VAL A 309 7.71 -31.25 2.55
C VAL A 309 8.22 -32.35 1.62
N ASP A 310 7.55 -33.50 1.57
CA ASP A 310 7.97 -34.61 0.73
C ASP A 310 7.84 -34.26 -0.76
N LEU A 311 6.71 -33.67 -1.19
CA LEU A 311 6.57 -33.17 -2.57
C LEU A 311 7.62 -32.10 -2.93
N LEU A 312 7.95 -31.20 -2.00
CA LEU A 312 8.98 -30.17 -2.23
C LEU A 312 10.38 -30.76 -2.44
N LYS A 313 10.68 -31.90 -1.80
CA LYS A 313 11.95 -32.64 -1.97
C LYS A 313 11.96 -33.43 -3.27
N GLU A 314 10.85 -34.09 -3.62
CA GLU A 314 10.70 -34.81 -4.88
C GLU A 314 10.87 -33.87 -6.08
N GLY A 315 10.22 -32.71 -6.07
CA GLY A 315 10.37 -31.68 -7.09
C GLY A 315 11.70 -30.92 -7.09
N LYS A 316 12.68 -31.29 -6.23
CA LYS A 316 14.09 -30.88 -6.37
C LYS A 316 14.92 -31.94 -7.12
N ASN A 317 14.50 -33.20 -7.09
CA ASN A 317 15.23 -34.30 -7.71
C ASN A 317 14.94 -34.44 -9.22
N GLU A 318 13.81 -33.94 -9.71
CA GLU A 318 13.47 -33.94 -11.15
C GLU A 318 14.10 -32.78 -11.95
N GLY A 319 14.80 -31.86 -11.29
CA GLY A 319 15.42 -30.67 -11.89
C GLY A 319 16.95 -30.71 -12.01
N ILE A 320 17.57 -31.90 -11.97
CA ILE A 320 19.01 -32.12 -12.20
C ILE A 320 19.20 -32.82 -13.55
#